data_AF-A0A2X1QM26-F1
#
_entry.id   AF-A0A2X1QM26-F1
#
_cell.length_a   1.000
_cell.length_b   1.000
_cell.length_c   1.000
_cell.angle_alpha   90.00
_cell.angle_beta   90.00
_cell.angle_gamma   90.00
#
_symmetry.space_group_name_H-M   'P 1'
#
loop_
_entity.id
_entity.type
_entity.pdbx_description
1 polymer ?
#
loop_
_entity_poly.entity_id
_entity_poly.type
_entity_poly.pdbx_seq_one_letter_code
_entity_poly.pdbx_strand_id
1 'polypeptide(L)'
;MAIVEDLEVLTAFETRVLPELERNIAQFDRLYLTIDLDVLPAREMPAVSAPAALGVPLATLLRIVEPLCRSGKLQAVDLVEFNPLV
;
A
#
# COMPACT_ATOMS: atom_id res chain seq x y z
N MET A 1 -8.70 -5.50 13.47
CA MET A 1 -8.25 -4.38 12.61
C MET A 1 -6.90 -3.96 13.15
N ALA A 2 -5.83 -4.27 12.42
CA ALA A 2 -4.50 -3.76 12.74
C ALA A 2 -4.24 -2.53 11.86
N ILE A 3 -3.58 -1.54 12.44
CA ILE A 3 -3.09 -0.37 11.71
C ILE A 3 -1.57 -0.49 11.73
N VAL A 4 -0.96 -0.32 10.55
CA VAL A 4 0.49 -0.21 10.39
C VAL A 4 0.74 1.13 9.74
N GLU A 5 1.42 2.02 10.47
CA GLU A 5 1.68 3.39 10.01
C GLU A 5 2.77 3.39 8.93
N ASP A 6 2.78 4.41 8.08
CA ASP A 6 3.76 4.58 7.00
C ASP A 6 5.22 4.51 7.49
N LEU A 7 5.53 5.09 8.65
CA LEU A 7 6.85 5.04 9.24
C LEU A 7 7.23 3.62 9.68
N GLU A 8 6.27 2.81 10.14
CA GLU A 8 6.50 1.39 10.43
C GLU A 8 6.72 0.60 9.13
N VAL A 9 6.05 0.97 8.03
CA VAL A 9 6.32 0.40 6.71
C VAL A 9 7.76 0.65 6.28
N LEU A 10 8.29 1.85 6.54
CA LEU A 10 9.65 2.22 6.18
C LEU A 10 10.73 1.62 7.11
N THR A 11 10.45 1.49 8.40
CA THR A 11 11.48 1.18 9.42
C THR A 11 11.39 -0.22 10.01
N ALA A 12 10.24 -0.89 9.87
CA ALA A 12 9.94 -2.15 10.53
C ALA A 12 9.19 -3.13 9.61
N PHE A 13 9.46 -3.11 8.30
CA PHE A 13 8.74 -3.91 7.31
C PHE A 13 8.68 -5.41 7.64
N GLU A 14 9.84 -6.01 7.96
CA GLU A 14 9.94 -7.45 8.25
C GLU A 14 9.25 -7.85 9.55
N THR A 15 9.22 -6.96 10.54
CA THR A 15 8.77 -7.29 11.91
C THR A 15 7.34 -6.83 12.19
N ARG A 16 6.80 -5.90 11.39
CA ARG A 16 5.47 -5.32 11.56
C ARG A 16 4.57 -5.56 10.35
N VAL A 17 5.05 -5.24 9.14
CA VAL A 17 4.23 -5.32 7.91
C VAL A 17 4.03 -6.76 7.46
N LEU A 18 5.11 -7.52 7.23
CA LEU A 18 4.99 -8.88 6.68
C LEU A 18 4.17 -9.81 7.56
N PRO A 19 4.36 -9.88 8.90
CA PRO A 19 3.58 -10.79 9.73
C PRO A 19 2.09 -10.41 9.77
N GLU A 20 1.76 -9.12 9.67
CA GLU A 20 0.37 -8.67 9.58
C GLU A 20 -0.23 -9.00 8.21
N LEU A 21 0.52 -8.81 7.13
CA LEU A 21 0.11 -9.12 5.77
C LEU A 21 -0.18 -10.62 5.59
N GLU A 22 0.73 -11.48 6.04
CA GLU A 22 0.58 -12.94 5.99
C GLU A 22 -0.63 -13.41 6.81
N ARG A 23 -0.82 -12.86 8.01
CA ARG A 23 -1.99 -13.16 8.85
C ARG A 23 -3.29 -12.78 8.15
N ASN A 24 -3.37 -11.59 7.55
CA ASN A 24 -4.57 -11.14 6.84
C ASN A 24 -4.85 -11.99 5.58
N ILE A 25 -3.83 -12.30 4.79
CA ILE A 25 -3.98 -13.19 3.62
C ILE A 25 -4.47 -14.58 4.04
N ALA A 26 -3.98 -15.11 5.16
CA ALA A 26 -4.41 -16.42 5.66
C ALA A 26 -5.85 -16.38 6.20
N GLN A 27 -6.22 -15.31 6.92
CA GLN A 27 -7.49 -15.18 7.63
C GLN A 27 -8.68 -14.95 6.71
N PHE A 28 -8.53 -14.16 5.64
CA PHE A 28 -9.66 -13.76 4.79
C PHE A 28 -9.74 -14.60 3.51
N ASP A 29 -10.95 -14.90 3.05
CA ASP A 29 -11.20 -15.63 1.80
C ASP A 29 -11.14 -14.72 0.57
N ARG A 30 -11.43 -13.43 0.76
CA ARG A 30 -11.48 -12.41 -0.28
C ARG A 30 -10.80 -11.15 0.23
N LEU A 31 -10.04 -10.50 -0.65
CA LEU A 31 -9.31 -9.28 -0.35
C LEU A 31 -9.77 -8.18 -1.30
N TYR A 32 -9.89 -6.98 -0.76
CA TYR A 32 -10.12 -5.74 -1.51
C TYR A 32 -8.99 -4.78 -1.17
N LEU A 33 -8.37 -4.20 -2.19
CA LEU A 33 -7.26 -3.27 -2.02
C LEU A 33 -7.67 -1.91 -2.58
N THR A 34 -7.48 -0.87 -1.78
CA THR A 34 -7.57 0.52 -2.24
C THR A 34 -6.25 1.18 -1.93
N ILE A 35 -5.67 1.87 -2.92
CA ILE A 35 -4.44 2.64 -2.78
C ILE A 35 -4.77 4.08 -3.10
N ASP A 36 -4.67 4.93 -2.09
CA ASP A 36 -4.55 6.35 -2.32
C ASP A 36 -3.15 6.64 -2.88
N LEU A 37 -3.10 7.25 -4.06
CA LEU A 37 -1.84 7.51 -4.75
C LEU A 37 -1.03 8.63 -4.09
N ASP A 38 -1.67 9.43 -3.22
CA ASP A 38 -0.99 10.51 -2.50
C ASP A 38 -0.02 10.01 -1.41
N VAL A 39 -0.10 8.72 -1.06
CA VAL A 39 0.84 8.02 -0.16
C VAL A 39 2.25 7.90 -0.74
N LEU A 40 2.36 7.94 -2.07
CA LEU A 40 3.65 7.85 -2.77
C LEU A 40 4.45 9.14 -2.56
N PRO A 41 5.80 9.06 -2.52
CA PRO A 41 6.62 10.27 -2.48
C PRO A 41 6.31 11.17 -3.67
N ALA A 42 6.24 12.49 -3.47
CA ALA A 42 5.91 13.46 -4.51
C ALA A 42 6.74 13.33 -5.81
N ARG A 43 8.00 12.86 -5.70
CA ARG A 43 8.89 12.61 -6.84
C ARG A 43 8.50 11.39 -7.69
N GLU A 44 7.77 10.44 -7.11
CA GLU A 44 7.32 9.20 -7.76
C GLU A 44 5.87 9.35 -8.24
N MET A 45 5.04 10.12 -7.53
CA MET A 45 3.68 10.45 -7.95
C MET A 45 3.36 11.95 -7.72
N PRO A 46 3.69 12.82 -8.69
CA PRO A 46 3.42 14.26 -8.57
C PRO A 46 1.96 14.63 -8.88
N ALA A 47 1.23 13.78 -9.58
CA ALA A 47 -0.12 14.05 -10.08
C ALA A 47 -1.20 13.70 -9.04
N VAL A 48 -1.12 14.34 -7.87
CA VAL A 48 -2.04 14.16 -6.73
C VAL A 48 -2.29 15.49 -6.04
N SER A 49 -3.48 15.68 -5.46
CA SER A 49 -3.86 16.95 -4.83
C SER A 49 -3.12 17.23 -3.51
N ALA A 50 -2.64 16.20 -2.81
CA ALA A 50 -2.02 16.29 -1.49
C ALA A 50 -0.72 15.45 -1.38
N PRO A 51 0.37 15.84 -2.06
CA PRO A 51 1.56 14.99 -2.17
C PRO A 51 2.26 14.75 -0.83
N ALA A 52 2.61 13.50 -0.54
CA ALA A 52 3.43 13.14 0.62
C ALA A 52 4.91 13.57 0.44
N ALA A 53 5.45 14.28 1.43
CA ALA A 53 6.84 14.74 1.41
C ALA A 53 7.85 13.57 1.56
N LEU A 54 7.58 12.63 2.47
CA LEU A 54 8.37 11.41 2.63
C LEU A 54 7.75 10.27 1.81
N GLY A 55 6.49 9.95 2.11
CA GLY A 55 5.71 8.91 1.45
C GLY A 55 6.27 7.49 1.64
N VAL A 56 5.57 6.50 1.09
CA VAL A 56 6.04 5.12 0.98
C VAL A 56 6.50 4.88 -0.45
N PRO A 57 7.80 4.64 -0.71
CA PRO A 57 8.29 4.41 -2.06
C PRO A 57 7.53 3.28 -2.77
N LEU A 58 7.31 3.44 -4.08
CA LEU A 58 6.56 2.48 -4.89
C LEU A 58 7.16 1.07 -4.78
N ALA A 59 8.48 0.95 -4.76
CA ALA A 59 9.17 -0.33 -4.59
C ALA A 59 8.78 -1.02 -3.27
N THR A 60 8.59 -0.26 -2.18
CA THR A 60 8.15 -0.79 -0.88
C THR A 60 6.67 -1.18 -0.92
N LEU A 61 5.80 -0.35 -1.53
CA LEU A 61 4.40 -0.72 -1.72
C LEU A 61 4.24 -1.99 -2.55
N LEU A 62 5.03 -2.17 -3.61
CA LEU A 62 4.99 -3.39 -4.44
C LEU A 62 5.31 -4.66 -3.64
N ARG A 63 6.13 -4.57 -2.59
CA ARG A 63 6.38 -5.71 -1.67
C ARG A 63 5.15 -6.10 -0.86
N ILE A 64 4.20 -5.19 -0.67
CA ILE A 64 2.89 -5.45 -0.04
C ILE A 64 1.92 -5.98 -1.09
N VAL A 65 1.88 -5.36 -2.27
CA VAL A 65 0.94 -5.69 -3.35
C VAL A 65 1.21 -7.07 -3.95
N GLU A 66 2.48 -7.45 -4.17
CA GLU A 66 2.83 -8.73 -4.78
C GLU A 66 2.20 -9.95 -4.06
N PRO A 67 2.38 -10.15 -2.73
CA PRO A 67 1.78 -11.28 -2.05
C PRO A 67 0.25 -11.24 -2.02
N LEU A 68 -0.37 -10.04 -1.98
CA LEU A 68 -1.83 -9.90 -2.11
C LEU A 68 -2.31 -10.43 -3.46
N CYS A 69 -1.65 -10.05 -4.56
CA CYS A 69 -1.97 -10.55 -5.90
C CYS A 69 -1.73 -12.05 -6.02
N ARG A 70 -0.61 -12.56 -5.49
CA ARG A 70 -0.25 -13.99 -5.55
C ARG A 70 -1.14 -14.88 -4.70
N SER A 71 -1.86 -14.32 -3.73
CA SER A 71 -2.82 -15.09 -2.92
C SER A 71 -3.98 -15.69 -3.73
N GLY A 72 -4.29 -15.10 -4.90
CA GLY A 72 -5.49 -15.44 -5.68
C GLY A 72 -6.81 -15.01 -5.03
N LYS A 73 -6.74 -14.28 -3.90
CA LYS A 73 -7.91 -13.84 -3.12
C LYS A 73 -8.33 -12.40 -3.42
N LEU A 74 -7.49 -11.62 -4.10
CA LEU A 74 -7.77 -10.24 -4.46
C LEU A 74 -8.90 -10.14 -5.48
N GLN A 75 -10.02 -9.52 -5.10
CA GLN A 75 -11.23 -9.45 -5.92
C GLN A 75 -11.33 -8.18 -6.76
N ALA A 76 -10.82 -7.07 -6.23
CA ALA A 76 -10.80 -5.78 -6.91
C ALA A 76 -9.71 -4.89 -6.31
N VAL A 77 -9.28 -3.92 -7.11
CA VAL A 77 -8.28 -2.91 -6.73
C VAL A 77 -8.74 -1.55 -7.21
N ASP A 78 -8.76 -0.58 -6.31
CA ASP A 78 -8.95 0.83 -6.64
C ASP A 78 -7.63 1.60 -6.45
N LEU A 79 -7.31 2.44 -7.43
CA LEU A 79 -6.25 3.45 -7.34
C LEU A 79 -6.94 4.82 -7.37
N VAL A 80 -6.80 5.59 -6.30
CA VAL A 80 -7.56 6.83 -6.09
C VAL A 80 -6.65 8.06 -5.97
N GLU A 81 -7.24 9.25 -5.93
CA GLU A 81 -6.57 10.57 -5.84
C GLU A 81 -5.62 10.94 -6.99
N PHE A 82 -5.67 10.21 -8.12
CA PHE A 82 -5.00 10.67 -9.33
C PHE A 82 -5.60 11.99 -9.83
N ASN A 83 -4.79 13.03 -9.88
CA ASN A 83 -5.14 14.34 -10.38
C ASN A 83 -4.05 14.85 -11.35
N PRO A 84 -4.24 14.74 -12.67
CA PRO A 84 -3.23 15.14 -13.65
C PRO A 84 -3.15 16.66 -13.89
N LEU A 85 -4.02 17.45 -13.25
CA LEU A 85 -4.14 18.90 -13.50
C LEU A 85 -3.55 19.76 -12.37
N VAL A 86 -3.00 19.14 -11.32
CA VAL A 86 -2.19 19.82 -10.32
C VAL A 86 -0.77 20.08 -10.79
#